data_AF-A0A947UUF6-F1
#
_entry.id   AF-A0A947UUF6-F1
#
_cell.length_a   1.000
_cell.length_b   1.000
_cell.length_c   1.000
_cell.angle_alpha   90.00
_cell.angle_beta   90.00
_cell.angle_gamma   90.00
#
_symmetry.space_group_name_H-M   'P 1'
#
loop_
_entity.id
_entity.type
_entity.pdbx_description
1 polymer ?
#
loop_
_entity_poly.entity_id
_entity_poly.type
_entity_poly.pdbx_seq_one_letter_code
_entity_poly.pdbx_strand_id
1 'polypeptide(L)'
;MADLDSLLPRIERLLDRLDAPAAAAPDWKRVRAARWSVQTGGLKPILHPQRVSLRDLLAIDEQKLRVDANTRQFVAGKPANNVLLTGARGCGKSSLVKAVHAKYAPKGLRLIEVDKAGLPHLPDLFDLLADAGYRFIVFIDDLSFAEHEAGYASLKAALDGSLAGPSDNVLIYATSNRRHLMPEYMAENLETTYLGGE
;
A
#
# COMPACT_ATOMS: atom_id res chain seq x y z
N MET A 1 36.70 27.21 -20.20
CA MET A 1 35.30 27.40 -20.61
C MET A 1 34.62 26.05 -20.46
N ALA A 2 34.00 25.81 -19.30
CA ALA A 2 33.49 24.51 -18.94
C ALA A 2 32.19 24.23 -19.71
N ASP A 3 32.32 23.36 -20.70
CA ASP A 3 31.41 22.26 -21.08
C ASP A 3 29.89 22.53 -21.02
N LEU A 4 29.47 23.75 -21.39
CA LEU A 4 28.06 24.12 -21.49
C LEU A 4 27.34 23.25 -22.54
N ASP A 5 28.06 22.86 -23.58
CA ASP A 5 27.59 21.97 -24.64
C ASP A 5 27.31 20.54 -24.13
N SER A 6 27.97 20.09 -23.06
CA SER A 6 27.66 18.77 -22.43
C SER A 6 26.55 18.84 -21.39
N LEU A 7 26.27 20.04 -20.85
CA LEU A 7 25.19 20.29 -19.90
C LEU A 7 23.84 20.45 -20.59
N LEU A 8 23.78 21.09 -21.76
CA LEU A 8 22.54 21.24 -22.53
C LEU A 8 21.75 19.93 -22.72
N PRO A 9 22.34 18.82 -23.22
CA PRO A 9 21.59 17.57 -23.39
C PRO A 9 21.18 16.91 -22.07
N ARG A 10 21.80 17.27 -20.93
CA ARG A 10 21.34 16.82 -19.60
C ARG A 10 20.18 17.67 -19.09
N ILE A 11 20.20 18.96 -19.37
CA ILE A 11 19.13 19.90 -19.02
C ILE A 11 17.88 19.61 -19.86
N GLU A 12 18.03 19.38 -21.18
CA GLU A 12 16.93 18.98 -22.06
C GLU A 12 16.27 17.70 -21.57
N ARG A 13 17.05 16.67 -21.21
CA ARG A 13 16.49 15.44 -20.62
C ARG A 13 15.82 15.65 -19.26
N LEU A 14 16.21 16.68 -18.50
CA LEU A 14 15.54 17.03 -17.26
C LEU A 14 14.23 17.76 -17.54
N LEU A 15 14.23 18.71 -18.48
CA LEU A 15 13.05 19.45 -18.93
C LEU A 15 12.01 18.50 -19.55
N ASP A 16 12.43 17.57 -20.42
CA ASP A 16 11.55 16.54 -20.99
C ASP A 16 10.91 15.65 -19.92
N ARG A 17 11.57 15.45 -18.77
CA ARG A 17 11.02 14.70 -17.63
C ARG A 17 10.08 15.54 -16.77
N LEU A 18 10.26 16.85 -16.73
CA LEU A 18 9.38 17.79 -16.03
C LEU A 18 8.11 18.09 -16.85
N ASP A 19 8.24 18.11 -18.18
CA ASP A 19 7.12 18.25 -19.13
C ASP A 19 6.38 16.93 -19.40
N ALA A 20 6.90 15.80 -18.91
CA ALA A 20 6.18 14.54 -18.94
C ALA A 20 4.90 14.69 -18.10
N PRO A 21 3.71 14.45 -18.69
CA PRO A 21 2.46 14.59 -17.95
C PRO A 21 2.51 13.68 -16.72
N ALA A 22 2.10 14.21 -15.56
CA ALA A 22 1.92 13.45 -14.34
C ALA A 22 1.21 12.14 -14.70
N ALA A 23 1.84 11.00 -14.40
CA ALA A 23 1.43 9.71 -14.92
C ALA A 23 -0.06 9.50 -14.68
N ALA A 24 -0.85 9.60 -15.75
CA ALA A 24 -2.30 9.56 -15.66
C ALA A 24 -2.74 8.28 -14.93
N ALA A 25 -3.66 8.42 -13.98
CA ALA A 25 -4.20 7.29 -13.26
C ALA A 25 -4.73 6.23 -14.25
N PRO A 26 -4.49 4.93 -14.01
CA PRO A 26 -5.00 3.88 -14.88
C PRO A 26 -6.51 3.99 -15.06
N ASP A 27 -7.02 3.62 -16.25
CA ASP A 27 -8.46 3.48 -16.44
C ASP A 27 -9.00 2.32 -15.58
N TRP A 28 -9.51 2.66 -14.40
CA TRP A 28 -10.03 1.72 -13.41
C TRP A 28 -11.26 0.96 -13.89
N LYS A 29 -11.89 1.32 -15.01
CA LYS A 29 -12.95 0.50 -15.64
C LYS A 29 -12.35 -0.77 -16.24
N ARG A 30 -11.15 -0.68 -16.81
CA ARG A 30 -10.45 -1.79 -17.48
C ARG A 30 -9.40 -2.45 -16.60
N VAL A 31 -8.73 -1.66 -15.77
CA VAL A 31 -7.62 -2.09 -14.92
C VAL A 31 -8.14 -2.43 -13.53
N ARG A 32 -7.83 -3.65 -13.06
CA ARG A 32 -8.24 -4.14 -11.73
C ARG A 32 -7.13 -4.12 -10.69
N ALA A 33 -5.88 -4.06 -11.14
CA ALA A 33 -4.71 -4.00 -10.29
C ALA A 33 -3.64 -3.11 -10.94
N ALA A 34 -2.87 -2.41 -10.12
CA ALA A 34 -1.74 -1.59 -10.55
C ALA A 34 -0.59 -1.72 -9.53
N ARG A 35 0.60 -1.25 -9.92
CA ARG A 35 1.76 -1.13 -9.04
C ARG A 35 2.22 0.32 -9.02
N TRP A 36 2.51 0.84 -7.84
CA TRP A 36 3.21 2.11 -7.70
C TRP A 36 4.66 1.96 -8.15
N SER A 37 5.12 2.82 -9.06
CA SER A 37 6.49 2.80 -9.57
C SER A 37 7.17 4.13 -9.27
N VAL A 38 8.09 4.11 -8.32
CA VAL A 38 8.91 5.28 -7.92
C VAL A 38 9.68 5.85 -9.13
N GLN A 39 10.17 4.97 -10.00
CA GLN A 39 10.93 5.35 -11.21
C GLN A 39 10.14 6.25 -12.17
N THR A 40 8.83 6.05 -12.24
CA THR A 40 7.93 6.82 -13.12
C THR A 40 7.03 7.77 -12.34
N GLY A 41 7.13 7.81 -11.00
CA GLY A 41 6.27 8.61 -10.13
C GLY A 41 4.78 8.33 -10.33
N GLY A 42 4.38 7.07 -10.56
CA GLY A 42 3.01 6.80 -10.95
C GLY A 42 2.57 5.34 -10.93
N LEU A 43 1.27 5.15 -11.20
CA LEU A 43 0.62 3.84 -11.19
C LEU A 43 0.76 3.13 -12.54
N LYS A 44 1.45 1.98 -12.53
CA LYS A 44 1.58 1.09 -13.68
C LYS A 44 0.51 -0.01 -13.64
N PRO A 45 -0.32 -0.19 -14.68
CA PRO A 45 -1.36 -1.20 -14.68
C PRO A 45 -0.76 -2.62 -14.70
N ILE A 46 -1.34 -3.52 -13.90
CA ILE A 46 -1.04 -4.97 -13.93
C ILE A 46 -2.13 -5.63 -14.78
N LEU A 47 -1.82 -5.92 -16.04
CA LEU A 47 -2.78 -6.47 -17.01
C LEU A 47 -3.09 -7.96 -16.77
N HIS A 48 -2.12 -8.70 -16.24
CA HIS A 48 -2.23 -10.14 -15.99
C HIS A 48 -1.91 -10.46 -14.51
N PRO A 49 -2.78 -10.05 -13.57
CA PRO A 49 -2.56 -10.37 -12.17
C PRO A 49 -2.66 -11.88 -11.95
N GLN A 50 -1.76 -12.42 -11.12
CA GLN A 50 -1.82 -13.82 -10.71
C GLN A 50 -3.16 -14.10 -10.03
N ARG A 51 -3.91 -15.07 -10.55
CA ARG A 51 -5.18 -15.48 -9.96
C ARG A 51 -4.94 -16.65 -9.01
N VAL A 52 -5.29 -16.45 -7.74
CA VAL A 52 -5.28 -17.49 -6.72
C VAL A 52 -6.71 -17.63 -6.22
N SER A 53 -7.27 -18.84 -6.18
CA SER A 53 -8.57 -19.05 -5.56
C SER A 53 -8.41 -19.10 -4.05
N LEU A 54 -9.37 -18.53 -3.30
CA LEU A 54 -9.41 -18.67 -1.84
C LEU A 54 -9.51 -20.13 -1.39
N ARG A 55 -10.05 -21.01 -2.24
CA ARG A 55 -10.18 -22.45 -1.97
C ARG A 55 -8.84 -23.18 -2.05
N ASP A 56 -7.89 -22.66 -2.81
CA ASP A 56 -6.58 -23.30 -3.04
C ASP A 56 -5.59 -23.03 -1.89
N LEU A 57 -5.91 -22.06 -1.03
CA LEU A 57 -5.13 -21.77 0.17
C LEU A 57 -5.55 -22.76 1.26
N LEU A 58 -4.66 -23.65 1.69
CA LEU A 58 -5.00 -24.64 2.72
C LEU A 58 -4.45 -24.23 4.09
N ALA A 59 -5.08 -24.71 5.17
CA ALA A 59 -4.65 -24.53 6.55
C ALA A 59 -4.61 -23.07 7.08
N ILE A 60 -5.38 -22.15 6.47
CA ILE A 60 -5.51 -20.74 6.90
C ILE A 60 -6.98 -20.26 6.94
N ASP A 61 -7.92 -21.16 7.26
CA ASP A 61 -9.36 -20.90 7.14
C ASP A 61 -9.84 -19.75 8.04
N GLU A 62 -9.29 -19.62 9.24
CA GLU A 62 -9.63 -18.53 10.14
C GLU A 62 -9.21 -17.17 9.57
N GLN A 63 -7.98 -17.05 9.06
CA GLN A 63 -7.50 -15.84 8.42
C GLN A 63 -8.32 -15.52 7.17
N LYS A 64 -8.69 -16.52 6.36
CA LYS A 64 -9.58 -16.32 5.21
C LYS A 64 -10.91 -15.71 5.62
N LEU A 65 -11.57 -16.27 6.64
CA LEU A 65 -12.88 -15.80 7.10
C LEU A 65 -12.81 -14.35 7.57
N ARG A 66 -11.80 -13.99 8.37
CA ARG A 66 -11.61 -12.63 8.90
C ARG A 66 -11.35 -11.63 7.78
N VAL A 67 -10.39 -11.92 6.89
CA VAL A 67 -10.04 -11.01 5.78
C VAL A 67 -11.18 -10.90 4.76
N ASP A 68 -11.88 -12.00 4.47
CA ASP A 68 -13.05 -11.99 3.59
C ASP A 68 -14.19 -11.13 4.16
N ALA A 69 -14.51 -11.29 5.46
CA ALA A 69 -15.55 -10.52 6.11
C ALA A 69 -15.21 -9.01 6.16
N ASN A 70 -13.96 -8.66 6.47
CA ASN A 70 -13.48 -7.28 6.46
C ASN A 70 -13.60 -6.65 5.06
N THR A 71 -13.09 -7.36 4.04
CA THR A 71 -13.10 -6.85 2.65
C THR A 71 -14.52 -6.76 2.10
N ARG A 72 -15.40 -7.69 2.46
CA ARG A 72 -16.82 -7.63 2.09
C ARG A 72 -17.50 -6.37 2.64
N GLN A 73 -17.21 -6.00 3.89
CA GLN A 73 -17.73 -4.78 4.50
C GLN A 73 -17.21 -3.55 3.75
N PHE A 74 -15.91 -3.49 3.51
CA PHE A 74 -15.28 -2.40 2.79
C PHE A 74 -15.89 -2.17 1.40
N VAL A 75 -16.03 -3.24 0.61
CA VAL A 75 -16.63 -3.17 -0.73
C VAL A 75 -18.10 -2.73 -0.68
N ALA A 76 -18.82 -3.07 0.39
CA ALA A 76 -20.18 -2.61 0.63
C ALA A 76 -20.27 -1.18 1.20
N GLY A 77 -19.15 -0.48 1.36
CA GLY A 77 -19.10 0.86 1.96
C GLY A 77 -19.39 0.90 3.45
N LYS A 78 -19.17 -0.21 4.15
CA LYS A 78 -19.26 -0.30 5.60
C LYS A 78 -17.87 -0.16 6.24
N PRO A 79 -17.80 0.17 7.54
CA PRO A 79 -16.54 0.22 8.26
C PRO A 79 -15.73 -1.08 8.10
N ALA A 80 -14.44 -0.93 7.89
CA ALA A 80 -13.48 -2.02 7.72
C ALA A 80 -12.10 -1.55 8.19
N ASN A 81 -11.27 -2.51 8.58
CA ASN A 81 -9.97 -2.24 9.17
C ASN A 81 -8.84 -2.43 8.16
N ASN A 82 -7.74 -1.71 8.39
CA ASN A 82 -6.44 -2.05 7.82
C ASN A 82 -6.03 -3.45 8.32
N VAL A 83 -5.32 -4.22 7.48
CA VAL A 83 -5.00 -5.62 7.76
C VAL A 83 -3.50 -5.83 7.72
N LEU A 84 -2.95 -6.39 8.80
CA LEU A 84 -1.59 -6.92 8.84
C LEU A 84 -1.63 -8.45 8.89
N LEU A 85 -0.97 -9.10 7.93
CA LEU A 85 -0.79 -10.54 7.89
C LEU A 85 0.64 -10.90 8.28
N THR A 86 0.82 -11.50 9.46
CA THR A 86 2.13 -11.97 9.94
C THR A 86 2.26 -13.49 9.85
N GLY A 87 3.47 -14.00 9.62
CA GLY A 87 3.76 -15.43 9.67
C GLY A 87 4.99 -15.80 8.85
N ALA A 88 5.41 -17.07 8.86
CA ALA A 88 6.58 -17.49 8.11
C ALA A 88 6.43 -17.30 6.58
N ARG A 89 7.57 -17.24 5.87
CA ARG A 89 7.60 -17.20 4.41
C ARG A 89 6.94 -18.47 3.87
N GLY A 90 6.13 -18.33 2.82
CA GLY A 90 5.43 -19.47 2.20
C GLY A 90 4.06 -19.82 2.80
N CYS A 91 3.62 -19.18 3.90
CA CYS A 91 2.29 -19.41 4.48
C CYS A 91 1.10 -18.79 3.70
N GLY A 92 1.28 -18.41 2.44
CA GLY A 92 0.20 -17.92 1.58
C GLY A 92 -0.37 -16.54 1.93
N LYS A 93 0.33 -15.70 2.71
CA LYS A 93 -0.14 -14.36 3.13
C LYS A 93 -0.44 -13.43 1.94
N SER A 94 0.53 -13.26 1.04
CA SER A 94 0.35 -12.44 -0.16
C SER A 94 -0.67 -13.07 -1.11
N SER A 95 -0.71 -14.39 -1.17
CA SER A 95 -1.70 -15.15 -1.94
C SER A 95 -3.12 -14.95 -1.41
N LEU A 96 -3.31 -14.80 -0.09
CA LEU A 96 -4.60 -14.50 0.52
C LEU A 96 -5.13 -13.14 0.06
N VAL A 97 -4.29 -12.11 0.07
CA VAL A 97 -4.69 -10.77 -0.40
C VAL A 97 -5.06 -10.81 -1.88
N LYS A 98 -4.25 -11.47 -2.71
CA LYS A 98 -4.53 -11.64 -4.16
C LYS A 98 -5.82 -12.43 -4.41
N ALA A 99 -6.10 -13.45 -3.60
CA ALA A 99 -7.30 -14.26 -3.72
C ALA A 99 -8.57 -13.48 -3.31
N VAL A 100 -8.49 -12.69 -2.25
CA VAL A 100 -9.56 -11.78 -1.83
C VAL A 100 -9.80 -10.71 -2.90
N HIS A 101 -8.74 -10.10 -3.44
CA HIS A 101 -8.87 -9.17 -4.57
C HIS A 101 -9.59 -9.82 -5.75
N ALA A 102 -9.17 -11.01 -6.18
CA ALA A 102 -9.79 -11.71 -7.29
C ALA A 102 -11.31 -11.94 -7.08
N LYS A 103 -11.73 -12.26 -5.84
CA LYS A 103 -13.14 -12.43 -5.47
C LYS A 103 -13.96 -11.14 -5.56
N TYR A 104 -13.39 -10.00 -5.15
CA TYR A 104 -14.11 -8.73 -5.04
C TYR A 104 -13.82 -7.73 -6.18
N ALA A 105 -12.87 -7.99 -7.06
CA ALA A 105 -12.55 -7.12 -8.19
C ALA A 105 -13.75 -6.86 -9.13
N PRO A 106 -14.63 -7.84 -9.42
CA PRO A 106 -15.87 -7.59 -10.16
C PRO A 106 -16.85 -6.64 -9.44
N LYS A 107 -16.72 -6.49 -8.12
CA LYS A 107 -17.57 -5.63 -7.27
C LYS A 107 -16.96 -4.24 -7.02
N GLY A 108 -16.00 -3.81 -7.85
CA GLY A 108 -15.39 -2.48 -7.76
C GLY A 108 -14.13 -2.39 -6.89
N LEU A 109 -13.61 -3.51 -6.38
CA LEU A 109 -12.33 -3.52 -5.67
C LEU A 109 -11.14 -3.42 -6.63
N ARG A 110 -10.15 -2.61 -6.29
CA ARG A 110 -8.88 -2.45 -6.99
C ARG A 110 -7.72 -2.73 -6.04
N LEU A 111 -6.63 -3.28 -6.57
CA LEU A 111 -5.44 -3.61 -5.80
C LEU A 111 -4.26 -2.78 -6.29
N ILE A 112 -3.60 -2.08 -5.39
CA ILE A 112 -2.40 -1.31 -5.68
C ILE A 112 -1.23 -1.97 -4.96
N GLU A 113 -0.29 -2.56 -5.68
CA GLU A 113 0.95 -3.05 -5.09
C GLU A 113 1.91 -1.88 -4.85
N VAL A 114 2.39 -1.74 -3.62
CA VAL A 114 3.39 -0.76 -3.21
C VAL A 114 4.58 -1.52 -2.62
N ASP A 115 5.77 -1.26 -3.15
CA ASP A 115 7.01 -1.76 -2.59
C ASP A 115 7.55 -0.84 -1.49
N LYS A 116 8.62 -1.25 -0.80
CA LYS A 116 9.22 -0.45 0.27
C LYS A 116 9.67 0.95 -0.21
N ALA A 117 10.16 1.05 -1.44
CA ALA A 117 10.61 2.31 -2.01
C ALA A 117 9.44 3.28 -2.24
N GLY A 118 8.22 2.77 -2.42
CA GLY A 118 7.00 3.55 -2.56
C GLY A 118 6.40 4.06 -1.25
N LEU A 119 6.82 3.57 -0.08
CA LEU A 119 6.22 3.94 1.21
C LEU A 119 6.25 5.44 1.53
N PRO A 120 7.35 6.19 1.24
CA PRO A 120 7.38 7.64 1.44
C PRO A 120 6.35 8.41 0.60
N HIS A 121 5.81 7.80 -0.46
CA HIS A 121 4.85 8.39 -1.39
C HIS A 121 3.40 7.95 -1.14
N LEU A 122 3.13 7.30 0.00
CA LEU A 122 1.77 6.90 0.36
C LEU A 122 0.78 8.08 0.42
N PRO A 123 1.13 9.26 0.96
CA PRO A 123 0.21 10.41 0.96
C PRO A 123 -0.22 10.81 -0.46
N ASP A 124 0.75 11.01 -1.36
CA ASP A 124 0.48 11.36 -2.78
C ASP A 124 -0.38 10.29 -3.47
N LEU A 125 -0.14 9.02 -3.14
CA LEU A 125 -0.92 7.91 -3.66
C LEU A 125 -2.37 7.95 -3.13
N PHE A 126 -2.59 8.26 -1.85
CA PHE A 126 -3.95 8.34 -1.31
C PHE A 126 -4.74 9.49 -1.94
N ASP A 127 -4.12 10.65 -2.12
CA ASP A 127 -4.73 11.79 -2.79
C ASP A 127 -5.16 11.44 -4.23
N LEU A 128 -4.30 10.73 -4.97
CA LEU A 128 -4.62 10.23 -6.32
C LEU A 128 -5.81 9.27 -6.34
N LEU A 129 -6.03 8.52 -5.27
CA LEU A 129 -7.09 7.51 -5.17
C LEU A 129 -8.41 8.06 -4.60
N ALA A 130 -8.37 9.17 -3.85
CA ALA A 130 -9.52 9.74 -3.15
C ALA A 130 -10.68 10.09 -4.11
N ASP A 131 -10.36 10.65 -5.29
CA ASP A 131 -11.35 11.07 -6.29
C ASP A 131 -11.88 9.92 -7.16
N ALA A 132 -11.30 8.72 -7.05
CA ALA A 132 -11.72 7.59 -7.84
C ALA A 132 -12.94 6.90 -7.23
N GLY A 133 -14.00 6.71 -8.03
CA GLY A 133 -15.25 6.02 -7.65
C GLY A 133 -15.14 4.51 -7.43
N TYR A 134 -13.97 4.02 -7.02
CA TYR A 134 -13.66 2.63 -6.72
C TYR A 134 -13.13 2.48 -5.30
N ARG A 135 -13.11 1.24 -4.80
CA ARG A 135 -12.50 0.89 -3.51
C ARG A 135 -11.12 0.31 -3.76
N PHE A 136 -10.12 0.74 -3.00
CA PHE A 136 -8.73 0.35 -3.19
C PHE A 136 -8.20 -0.38 -1.96
N ILE A 137 -7.48 -1.47 -2.20
CA ILE A 137 -6.54 -2.03 -1.24
C ILE A 137 -5.14 -1.63 -1.70
N VAL A 138 -4.46 -0.83 -0.89
CA VAL A 138 -3.02 -0.60 -1.02
C VAL A 138 -2.31 -1.75 -0.32
N PHE A 139 -1.70 -2.61 -1.12
CA PHE A 139 -1.04 -3.82 -0.69
C PHE A 139 0.46 -3.63 -0.62
N ILE A 140 1.02 -3.83 0.58
CA ILE A 140 2.45 -3.73 0.85
C ILE A 140 2.97 -5.13 1.17
N ASP A 141 3.80 -5.68 0.28
CA ASP A 141 4.33 -7.03 0.44
C ASP A 141 5.67 -7.03 1.21
N ASP A 142 5.82 -8.00 2.10
CA ASP A 142 7.03 -8.26 2.89
C ASP A 142 7.59 -7.03 3.62
N LEU A 143 6.74 -6.39 4.41
CA LEU A 143 7.17 -5.38 5.37
C LEU A 143 8.15 -5.99 6.36
N SER A 144 9.37 -5.50 6.29
CA SER A 144 10.46 -5.81 7.22
C SER A 144 11.32 -4.57 7.28
N PHE A 145 11.18 -3.80 8.35
CA PHE A 145 11.92 -2.56 8.48
C PHE A 145 13.32 -2.82 9.04
N ALA A 146 14.31 -2.10 8.52
CA ALA A 146 15.59 -1.89 9.20
C ALA A 146 15.46 -0.69 10.15
N GLU A 147 16.41 -0.53 11.08
CA GLU A 147 16.49 0.70 11.89
C GLU A 147 16.64 1.92 10.96
N HIS A 148 15.78 2.93 11.16
CA HIS A 148 15.77 4.22 10.46
C HIS A 148 15.28 4.27 9.01
N GLU A 149 14.41 3.34 8.59
CA GLU A 149 13.83 3.39 7.24
C GLU A 149 12.73 4.46 7.11
N ALA A 150 12.91 5.46 6.24
CA ALA A 150 11.98 6.61 6.10
C ALA A 150 10.52 6.21 5.79
N GLY A 151 10.33 5.07 5.09
CA GLY A 151 9.00 4.54 4.79
C GLY A 151 8.17 4.16 6.02
N TYR A 152 8.82 3.91 7.16
CA TYR A 152 8.14 3.58 8.41
C TYR A 152 7.28 4.74 8.91
N ALA A 153 7.82 5.97 8.96
CA ALA A 153 7.10 7.12 9.48
C ALA A 153 5.84 7.43 8.64
N SER A 154 5.93 7.26 7.32
CA SER A 154 4.80 7.44 6.41
C SER A 154 3.73 6.38 6.62
N LEU A 155 4.12 5.11 6.77
CA LEU A 155 3.17 4.03 7.07
C LEU A 155 2.52 4.21 8.44
N LYS A 156 3.28 4.58 9.48
CA LYS A 156 2.76 4.85 10.83
C LYS A 156 1.71 5.95 10.77
N ALA A 157 2.04 7.09 10.16
CA ALA A 157 1.11 8.22 10.03
C ALA A 157 -0.16 7.87 9.24
N ALA A 158 -0.06 7.00 8.24
CA ALA A 158 -1.21 6.51 7.48
C ALA A 158 -2.11 5.56 8.30
N LEU A 159 -1.51 4.72 9.16
CA LEU A 159 -2.25 3.80 10.03
C LEU A 159 -2.89 4.52 11.23
N ASP A 160 -2.20 5.52 11.79
CA ASP A 160 -2.66 6.33 12.93
C ASP A 160 -3.75 7.34 12.53
N GLY A 161 -4.08 7.43 11.23
CA GLY A 161 -5.16 8.28 10.74
C GLY A 161 -4.82 9.78 10.80
N SER A 162 -3.57 10.15 10.48
CA SER A 162 -3.21 11.57 10.32
C SER A 162 -4.12 12.28 9.30
N LEU A 163 -4.14 13.62 9.30
CA LEU A 163 -4.96 14.43 8.39
C LEU A 163 -4.76 14.09 6.89
N ALA A 164 -3.61 13.52 6.52
CA ALA A 164 -3.28 13.01 5.19
C ALA A 164 -3.43 11.47 5.07
N GLY A 165 -4.26 10.87 5.92
CA GLY A 165 -4.51 9.44 5.97
C GLY A 165 -5.34 8.92 4.80
N PRO A 166 -5.49 7.59 4.68
CA PRO A 166 -6.28 6.99 3.61
C PRO A 166 -7.72 7.51 3.65
N SER A 167 -8.23 7.89 2.49
CA SER A 167 -9.64 8.23 2.28
C SER A 167 -10.55 7.02 2.53
N ASP A 168 -11.84 7.25 2.75
CA ASP A 168 -12.83 6.19 3.06
C ASP A 168 -12.88 5.05 2.02
N ASN A 169 -12.37 5.29 0.81
CA ASN A 169 -12.29 4.33 -0.27
C ASN A 169 -10.94 3.58 -0.35
N VAL A 170 -10.05 3.71 0.63
CA VAL A 170 -8.75 3.04 0.69
C VAL A 170 -8.58 2.22 1.98
N LEU A 171 -8.05 1.00 1.86
CA LEU A 171 -7.53 0.20 2.98
C LEU A 171 -6.08 -0.21 2.74
N ILE A 172 -5.31 -0.28 3.81
CA ILE A 172 -3.92 -0.76 3.79
C ILE A 172 -3.90 -2.23 4.20
N TYR A 173 -3.43 -3.09 3.30
CA TYR A 173 -3.16 -4.50 3.60
C TYR A 173 -1.65 -4.71 3.51
N ALA A 174 -1.06 -5.30 4.54
CA ALA A 174 0.37 -5.58 4.56
C ALA A 174 0.67 -7.03 4.92
N THR A 175 1.73 -7.60 4.35
CA THR A 175 2.31 -8.84 4.86
C THR A 175 3.63 -8.56 5.57
N SER A 176 3.93 -9.32 6.62
CA SER A 176 5.23 -9.31 7.28
C SER A 176 5.67 -10.74 7.59
N ASN A 177 6.94 -11.02 7.34
CA ASN A 177 7.56 -12.27 7.79
C ASN A 177 8.02 -12.20 9.27
N ARG A 178 7.97 -11.01 9.89
CA ARG A 178 8.29 -10.78 11.31
C ARG A 178 7.00 -10.48 12.09
N ARG A 179 6.85 -11.07 13.28
CA ARG A 179 5.70 -10.77 14.18
C ARG A 179 5.67 -9.31 14.60
N HIS A 180 6.85 -8.73 14.80
CA HIS A 180 7.04 -7.31 15.06
C HIS A 180 7.48 -6.68 13.74
N LEU A 181 6.65 -5.77 13.21
CA LEU A 181 7.06 -4.91 12.09
C LEU A 181 8.24 -4.02 12.48
N MET A 182 8.33 -3.68 13.77
CA MET A 182 9.24 -2.70 14.33
C MET A 182 10.22 -3.36 15.33
N PRO A 183 11.45 -2.86 15.45
CA PRO A 183 12.18 -2.94 16.72
C PRO A 183 11.37 -2.14 17.75
N GLU A 184 10.92 -2.79 18.83
CA GLU A 184 10.36 -2.07 19.97
C GLU A 184 11.49 -1.23 20.60
N TYR A 185 11.61 0.04 20.24
CA TYR A 185 12.24 0.98 21.15
C TYR A 185 11.25 1.18 22.29
N MET A 186 11.47 0.49 23.42
CA MET A 186 10.72 0.55 24.68
C MET A 186 10.52 1.98 25.24
N ALA A 187 10.96 3.03 24.55
CA ALA A 187 10.88 4.42 24.98
C ALA A 187 9.49 5.07 24.77
N GLU A 188 8.73 4.71 23.73
CA GLU A 188 7.40 5.36 23.49
C GLU A 188 6.31 4.90 24.48
N ASN A 189 6.46 3.74 25.12
CA ASN A 189 5.52 3.27 26.15
C ASN A 189 5.81 3.85 27.55
N LEU A 190 6.93 4.56 27.74
CA LEU A 190 7.34 5.13 29.04
C LEU A 190 6.94 6.61 29.21
N GLU A 191 6.41 7.27 28.19
CA GLU A 191 5.91 8.66 28.31
C GLU A 191 4.45 8.75 28.76
N THR A 192 3.84 7.67 29.28
CA THR A 192 2.69 7.83 30.18
C THR A 192 3.21 7.99 31.60
N THR A 193 3.75 9.16 31.91
CA THR A 193 3.92 9.56 33.31
C THR A 193 2.53 9.76 33.88
N TYR A 194 2.13 8.88 34.80
CA TYR A 194 0.94 9.08 35.64
C TYR A 194 1.12 10.40 36.43
N LEU A 195 0.57 11.49 35.93
CA LEU A 195 0.22 12.64 36.76
C LEU A 195 -1.13 12.33 37.40
N GLY A 196 -1.09 11.49 38.43
CA GLY A 196 -2.21 11.24 39.31
C GLY A 196 -1.73 11.27 40.75
N GLY A 197 -2.13 12.31 41.50
CA GLY A 197 -1.99 12.32 42.96
C GLY A 197 -1.92 13.71 43.61
N GLU A 198 -2.96 14.52 43.46
CA GLU A 198 -3.82 15.06 44.55
C GLU A 198 -4.78 16.14 44.00
#